data_AF-A0A956VT29-F1
#
_entry.id   AF-A0A956VT29-F1
#
_cell.length_a   1.000
_cell.length_b   1.000
_cell.length_c   1.000
_cell.angle_alpha   90.00
_cell.angle_beta   90.00
_cell.angle_gamma   90.00
#
_symmetry.space_group_name_H-M   'P 1'
#
loop_
_entity.id
_entity.type
_entity.pdbx_description
1 polymer ?
#
loop_
_entity_poly.entity_id
_entity_poly.type
_entity_poly.pdbx_seq_one_letter_code
_entity_poly.pdbx_strand_id
1 'polypeptide(L)'
;MAGHQAKLADVLTLPGRDDVARTLVSDAVRQAREAGKSSIRAWLPEHHPAMPALREHAFFPVRAPGILTYNDETPDGALAFLDEPRASVHFMLGDTDAI
;
A
#
# COMPACT_ATOMS: atom_id res chain seq x y z
N MET A 1 -15.02 -15.55 -12.81
CA MET A 1 -13.64 -15.74 -13.33
C MET A 1 -12.67 -15.17 -12.31
N ALA A 2 -11.74 -15.97 -11.79
CA ALA A 2 -10.76 -15.46 -10.84
C ALA A 2 -9.88 -14.41 -11.56
N GLY A 3 -9.81 -13.19 -11.02
CA GLY A 3 -8.99 -12.13 -11.62
C GLY A 3 -7.52 -12.57 -11.76
N HIS A 4 -6.85 -12.13 -12.82
CA HIS A 4 -5.45 -12.49 -13.12
C HIS A 4 -4.44 -11.88 -12.12
N GLN A 5 -4.88 -10.92 -11.29
CA GLN A 5 -4.04 -10.15 -10.39
C GLN A 5 -4.46 -10.35 -8.92
N ALA A 6 -3.49 -10.59 -8.04
CA ALA A 6 -3.66 -10.47 -6.58
C ALA A 6 -3.30 -9.05 -6.11
N LYS A 7 -3.79 -8.69 -4.92
CA LYS A 7 -3.46 -7.43 -4.25
C LYS A 7 -2.78 -7.72 -2.93
N LEU A 8 -1.70 -6.99 -2.65
CA LEU A 8 -1.07 -6.92 -1.34
C LEU A 8 -1.38 -5.52 -0.80
N ALA A 9 -2.29 -5.43 0.16
CA ALA A 9 -2.75 -4.14 0.67
C ALA A 9 -1.73 -3.56 1.66
N ASP A 10 -1.44 -4.29 2.74
CA ASP A 10 -0.59 -3.81 3.83
C ASP A 10 0.48 -4.86 4.17
N VAL A 11 1.70 -4.41 4.47
CA VAL A 11 2.77 -5.25 5.02
C VAL A 11 3.20 -4.66 6.37
N LEU A 12 2.50 -5.03 7.43
CA LEU A 12 2.74 -4.45 8.75
C LEU A 12 3.76 -5.28 9.52
N THR A 13 4.84 -4.63 9.96
CA THR A 13 5.88 -5.26 10.78
C THR A 13 6.36 -4.29 11.86
N LEU A 14 6.83 -4.82 12.99
CA LEU A 14 7.51 -3.99 13.98
C LEU A 14 8.85 -3.47 13.41
N PRO A 15 9.34 -2.29 13.86
CA PRO A 15 10.64 -1.77 13.45
C PRO A 15 11.78 -2.78 13.66
N GLY A 16 12.68 -2.88 12.68
CA GLY A 16 13.82 -3.80 12.70
C GLY A 16 13.48 -5.28 12.48
N ARG A 17 12.24 -5.62 12.14
CA ARG A 17 11.78 -6.99 11.84
C ARG A 17 11.71 -7.29 10.35
N ASP A 18 12.81 -7.00 9.64
CA ASP A 18 12.96 -7.27 8.20
C ASP A 18 12.75 -8.76 7.87
N ASP A 19 13.08 -9.65 8.80
CA ASP A 19 12.84 -11.09 8.72
C ASP A 19 11.35 -11.43 8.59
N VAL A 20 10.50 -10.72 9.33
CA VAL A 20 9.05 -10.87 9.26
C VAL A 20 8.53 -10.31 7.95
N ALA A 21 9.01 -9.14 7.52
CA ALA A 21 8.58 -8.52 6.26
C ALA A 21 8.88 -9.45 5.07
N ARG A 22 10.09 -10.01 5.01
CA ARG A 22 10.47 -11.02 4.00
C ARG A 22 9.56 -12.24 4.04
N THR A 23 9.29 -12.77 5.23
CA THR A 23 8.44 -13.94 5.39
C THR A 23 7.02 -13.68 4.89
N LEU A 24 6.43 -12.53 5.26
CA LEU A 24 5.10 -12.12 4.83
C LEU A 24 5.01 -11.92 3.31
N VAL A 25 5.98 -11.24 2.71
CA VAL A 25 6.03 -11.03 1.26
C VAL A 25 6.18 -12.36 0.52
N SER A 26 7.08 -13.23 0.98
CA SER A 26 7.29 -14.56 0.39
C SER A 26 6.03 -15.41 0.45
N ASP A 27 5.34 -15.42 1.59
CA ASP A 27 4.11 -16.16 1.76
C ASP A 27 2.98 -15.60 0.88
N ALA A 28 2.85 -14.28 0.78
CA ALA A 28 1.88 -13.65 -0.13
C ALA A 28 2.14 -14.01 -1.60
N VAL A 29 3.40 -14.05 -2.03
CA VAL A 29 3.78 -14.48 -3.38
C VAL A 29 3.43 -15.94 -3.62
N ARG A 30 3.71 -16.81 -2.64
CA ARG A 30 3.36 -18.24 -2.69
C ARG A 30 1.86 -18.43 -2.83
N GLN A 31 1.07 -17.79 -1.97
CA GLN A 31 -0.40 -17.86 -2.01
C GLN A 31 -0.96 -17.36 -3.35
N ALA A 32 -0.43 -16.27 -3.91
CA ALA A 32 -0.86 -15.76 -5.21
C ALA A 32 -0.58 -16.76 -6.34
N ARG A 33 0.59 -17.41 -6.32
CA ARG A 33 0.95 -18.45 -7.31
C ARG A 33 0.05 -19.68 -7.21
N GLU A 34 -0.19 -20.16 -6.00
CA GLU A 34 -1.10 -21.29 -5.74
C GLU A 34 -2.54 -20.98 -6.19
N ALA A 35 -2.96 -19.73 -6.05
CA ALA A 35 -4.24 -19.24 -6.56
C ALA A 35 -4.25 -18.96 -8.09
N GLY A 36 -3.18 -19.32 -8.82
CA GLY A 36 -3.07 -19.16 -10.27
C GLY A 36 -2.99 -17.70 -10.75
N LYS A 37 -2.50 -16.78 -9.91
CA LYS A 37 -2.35 -15.37 -10.27
C LYS A 37 -1.08 -15.15 -11.07
N SER A 38 -1.16 -14.30 -12.09
CA SER A 38 -0.01 -13.94 -12.94
C SER A 38 0.69 -12.66 -12.52
N SER A 39 0.07 -11.87 -11.64
CA SER A 39 0.68 -10.64 -11.08
C SER A 39 0.17 -10.34 -9.68
N ILE A 40 0.95 -9.58 -8.92
CA ILE A 40 0.59 -9.05 -7.61
C ILE A 40 0.81 -7.54 -7.64
N ARG A 41 -0.17 -6.78 -7.16
CA ARG A 41 -0.06 -5.32 -7.02
C ARG A 41 -0.01 -4.95 -5.55
N ALA A 42 1.10 -4.35 -5.12
CA ALA A 42 1.25 -3.76 -3.80
C ALA A 42 0.93 -2.26 -3.85
N TRP A 43 0.29 -1.74 -2.81
CA TRP A 43 -0.06 -0.32 -2.67
C TRP A 43 0.63 0.21 -1.43
N LEU A 44 1.93 0.51 -1.57
CA LEU A 44 2.76 0.94 -0.45
C LEU A 44 3.50 2.23 -0.82
N PRO A 45 3.75 3.13 0.14
CA PRO A 45 4.61 4.28 -0.05
C PRO A 45 6.03 3.89 -0.47
N GLU A 46 6.72 4.79 -1.17
CA GLU A 46 8.06 4.55 -1.72
C GLU A 46 9.11 4.21 -0.64
N HIS A 47 8.92 4.72 0.59
CA HIS A 47 9.83 4.55 1.71
C HIS A 47 9.35 3.55 2.77
N HIS A 48 8.36 2.71 2.46
CA HIS A 48 7.85 1.71 3.39
C HIS A 48 8.95 0.69 3.79
N PRO A 49 9.10 0.25 5.06
CA PRO A 49 10.19 -0.64 5.50
C PRO A 49 10.24 -1.99 4.80
N ALA A 50 9.10 -2.50 4.36
CA ALA A 50 9.02 -3.73 3.55
C ALA A 50 9.57 -3.58 2.12
N MET A 51 9.99 -2.38 1.67
CA MET A 51 10.48 -2.16 0.30
C MET A 51 11.68 -3.04 -0.10
N PRO A 52 12.69 -3.28 0.74
CA PRO A 52 13.76 -4.23 0.45
C PRO A 52 13.22 -5.65 0.20
N ALA A 53 12.32 -6.15 1.07
CA ALA A 53 11.70 -7.46 0.91
C ALA A 53 10.88 -7.57 -0.38
N LEU A 54 10.14 -6.53 -0.74
CA LEU A 54 9.38 -6.48 -1.99
C LEU A 54 10.30 -6.55 -3.21
N ARG A 55 11.42 -5.81 -3.20
CA ARG A 55 12.41 -5.83 -4.30
C ARG A 55 13.07 -7.18 -4.46
N GLU A 56 13.39 -7.89 -3.36
CA GLU A 56 13.89 -9.27 -3.38
C GLU A 56 12.92 -10.23 -4.11
N HIS A 57 11.62 -9.94 -4.06
CA HIS A 57 10.57 -10.67 -4.76
C HIS A 57 10.15 -10.05 -6.10
N ALA A 58 11.01 -9.22 -6.70
CA ALA A 58 10.81 -8.59 -8.01
C ALA A 58 9.58 -7.68 -8.12
N PHE A 59 9.13 -7.09 -7.01
CA PHE A 59 8.22 -5.94 -7.07
C PHE A 59 8.99 -4.71 -7.52
N PHE A 60 8.39 -3.95 -8.42
CA PHE A 60 8.95 -2.70 -8.95
C PHE A 60 7.90 -1.58 -8.86
N PRO A 61 8.33 -0.33 -8.62
CA PRO A 61 7.43 0.80 -8.57
C PRO A 61 6.75 0.99 -9.93
N VAL A 62 5.46 1.31 -9.89
CA VAL A 62 4.67 1.69 -11.06
C VAL A 62 3.99 3.02 -10.76
N ARG A 63 4.04 3.96 -11.71
CA ARG A 63 3.35 5.24 -11.58
C ARG A 63 1.84 4.98 -11.59
N ALA A 64 1.15 5.30 -10.50
CA ALA A 64 -0.30 5.20 -10.46
C ALA A 64 -0.93 6.47 -11.10
N PRO A 65 -1.82 6.34 -12.09
CA PRO A 65 -2.60 7.48 -12.56
C PRO A 65 -3.58 7.93 -11.48
N GLY A 66 -3.76 9.25 -11.32
CA GLY A 66 -4.76 9.84 -10.42
C GLY A 66 -4.31 10.14 -8.99
N ILE A 67 -3.01 10.12 -8.69
CA ILE A 67 -2.51 10.63 -7.40
C ILE A 67 -2.64 12.16 -7.39
N LEU A 68 -3.34 12.70 -6.37
CA LEU A 68 -3.43 14.13 -6.08
C LEU A 68 -2.65 14.42 -4.79
N THR A 69 -1.82 15.45 -4.81
CA THR A 69 -1.03 15.91 -3.66
C THR A 69 -1.66 17.16 -3.08
N TYR A 70 -1.91 17.19 -1.77
CA TYR A 70 -2.27 18.41 -1.04
C TYR A 70 -1.01 19.07 -0.48
N ASN A 71 -0.89 20.39 -0.67
CA ASN A 71 0.13 21.23 -0.06
C ASN A 71 -0.57 22.29 0.83
N ASP A 72 0.02 22.57 1.97
CA ASP A 72 -0.50 23.45 3.04
C ASP A 72 -0.60 24.94 2.66
N GLU A 73 -0.05 25.33 1.51
CA GLU A 73 -0.21 26.68 0.94
C GLU A 73 -1.65 26.97 0.43
N THR A 74 -2.54 25.98 0.46
CA THR A 74 -3.91 26.12 -0.02
C THR A 74 -4.84 26.55 1.12
N PRO A 75 -5.53 27.71 1.03
CA PRO A 75 -6.46 28.14 2.06
C PRO A 75 -7.59 27.13 2.26
N ASP A 76 -8.02 26.96 3.52
CA ASP A 76 -9.10 26.05 3.89
C ASP A 76 -10.36 26.33 3.08
N GLY A 77 -10.66 25.46 2.12
CA GLY A 77 -11.96 25.42 1.48
C GLY A 77 -12.95 24.81 2.45
N ALA A 78 -14.05 25.52 2.75
CA ALA A 78 -15.16 24.97 3.52
C ALA A 78 -15.80 23.80 2.74
N LEU A 79 -15.31 22.59 3.00
CA LEU A 79 -15.83 21.36 2.40
C LEU A 79 -17.14 20.98 3.10
N ALA A 80 -18.25 21.53 2.61
CA ALA A 80 -19.61 21.23 3.07
C ALA A 80 -20.04 19.74 2.92
N PHE A 81 -19.18 18.88 2.39
CA PHE A 81 -19.45 17.43 2.26
C PHE A 81 -19.16 16.65 3.55
N LEU A 82 -18.43 17.23 4.52
CA LEU A 82 -18.15 16.55 5.81
C LEU A 82 -19.42 16.38 6.68
N ASP A 83 -20.51 17.08 6.36
CA ASP A 83 -21.81 16.95 7.02
C ASP A 83 -22.70 15.83 6.42
N GLU A 84 -22.27 15.17 5.34
CA GLU A 84 -22.99 14.03 4.75
C GLU A 84 -22.67 12.75 5.53
N PRO A 85 -23.64 12.11 6.22
CA PRO A 85 -23.39 10.92 7.04
C PRO A 85 -22.93 9.69 6.24
N ARG A 86 -23.01 9.72 4.90
CA ARG A 86 -22.45 8.70 4.00
C ARG A 86 -21.03 9.00 3.53
N ALA A 87 -20.48 10.17 3.84
CA ALA A 87 -19.10 10.51 3.52
C ALA A 87 -18.16 9.64 4.35
N SER A 88 -17.40 8.77 3.68
CA SER A 88 -16.32 8.00 4.30
C SER A 88 -14.99 8.58 3.85
N VAL A 89 -14.25 9.19 4.78
CA VAL A 89 -12.85 9.55 4.55
C VAL A 89 -11.98 8.39 4.99
N HIS A 90 -11.23 7.81 4.06
CA HIS A 90 -10.16 6.87 4.39
C HIS A 90 -8.87 7.68 4.54
N PHE A 91 -8.46 7.91 5.78
CA PHE A 91 -7.26 8.67 6.10
C PHE A 91 -6.20 7.74 6.67
N MET A 92 -5.00 7.77 6.10
CA MET A 92 -3.81 7.10 6.64
C MET A 92 -2.86 8.18 7.15
N LEU A 93 -2.82 8.37 8.47
CA LEU A 93 -1.90 9.30 9.14
C LEU A 93 -0.53 8.67 9.26
N GLY A 94 0.34 8.96 8.31
CA GLY A 94 1.66 8.36 8.29
C GLY A 94 1.58 6.88 7.98
N ASP A 95 2.35 6.47 7.00
CA ASP A 95 2.92 5.13 7.06
C ASP A 95 3.76 5.12 8.34
N THR A 96 3.35 4.36 9.36
CA THR A 96 3.86 4.46 10.75
C THR A 96 5.35 4.15 10.94
N ASP A 97 6.10 3.99 9.85
CA ASP A 97 7.49 3.59 9.88
C ASP A 97 8.46 4.64 9.29
N ALA A 98 8.00 5.87 9.08
CA ALA A 98 8.85 7.02 8.80
C ALA A 98 9.15 7.83 10.07
N ILE A 99 9.81 7.21 11.06
CA ILE A 99 10.54 7.91 12.13
C ILE A 99 11.92 7.29 12.26
#